data_AF-A0A0K0DRG8-F1
#
_entry.id   AF-A0A0K0DRG8-F1
#
_cell.length_a   1.000
_cell.length_b   1.000
_cell.length_c   1.000
_cell.angle_alpha   90.00
_cell.angle_beta   90.00
_cell.angle_gamma   90.00
#
_symmetry.space_group_name_H-M   'P 1'
#
loop_
_entity.id
_entity.type
_entity.pdbx_description
1 polymer ?
#
loop_
_entity_poly.entity_id
_entity_poly.type
_entity_poly.pdbx_seq_one_letter_code
_entity_poly.pdbx_strand_id
1 'polypeptide(L)'
;MHIDSFEHLKTRIGRLRLKRCGSIPALTIFVVHAPTSNYGEEEVEAFYMDLERFCREDHTFFKVIIGDFNAKIGPRRSSEERG
;
A
#
# COMPACT_ATOMS: atom_id res chain seq x y z
N MET A 1 -6.94 16.05 -10.24
CA MET A 1 -7.51 14.90 -9.50
C MET A 1 -8.16 15.46 -8.26
N HIS A 2 -9.32 14.96 -7.87
CA HIS A 2 -9.96 15.29 -6.61
C HIS A 2 -10.11 14.02 -5.78
N ILE A 3 -10.20 14.21 -4.46
CA ILE A 3 -10.51 13.12 -3.54
C ILE A 3 -11.97 12.74 -3.76
N ASP A 4 -12.20 11.48 -4.10
CA ASP A 4 -13.53 10.90 -4.22
C ASP A 4 -14.01 10.42 -2.85
N SER A 5 -13.21 9.57 -2.20
CA SER A 5 -13.49 9.06 -0.87
C SER A 5 -12.20 8.68 -0.15
N PHE A 6 -12.28 8.69 1.18
CA PHE A 6 -11.29 8.08 2.06
C PHE A 6 -12.01 7.20 3.06
N GLU A 7 -11.52 5.99 3.27
CA GLU A 7 -12.09 5.05 4.24
C GLU A 7 -11.01 4.22 4.91
N HIS A 8 -11.25 3.87 6.17
CA HIS A 8 -10.39 2.99 6.95
C HIS A 8 -10.90 1.55 6.78
N LEU A 9 -10.18 0.72 6.03
CA LEU A 9 -10.60 -0.66 5.74
C LEU A 9 -10.33 -1.58 6.93
N LYS A 10 -9.20 -1.35 7.61
CA LYS A 10 -8.82 -1.97 8.88
C LYS A 10 -7.89 -1.01 9.63
N THR A 11 -7.64 -1.26 10.91
CA THR A 11 -6.78 -0.44 11.79
C THR A 11 -5.47 0.03 11.15
N ARG A 12 -4.88 -0.77 10.24
CA ARG A 12 -3.59 -0.49 9.58
C ARG A 12 -3.66 -0.27 8.07
N ILE A 13 -4.86 -0.22 7.49
CA ILE A 13 -5.07 -0.11 6.05
C ILE A 13 -6.17 0.93 5.78
N GLY A 14 -5.76 2.06 5.19
CA GLY A 14 -6.66 3.06 4.63
C GLY A 14 -6.74 2.95 3.11
N ARG A 15 -7.86 3.38 2.53
CA ARG A 15 -8.05 3.50 1.09
C ARG A 15 -8.48 4.92 0.74
N LEU A 16 -7.71 5.55 -0.14
CA LEU A 16 -7.99 6.85 -0.72
C LEU A 16 -8.31 6.66 -2.21
N ARG A 17 -9.54 6.99 -2.61
CA ARG A 17 -9.93 6.99 -4.01
C ARG A 17 -9.81 8.40 -4.57
N LEU A 18 -9.15 8.51 -5.71
CA LEU A 18 -8.96 9.74 -6.45
C LEU A 18 -9.62 9.59 -7.81
N LYS A 19 -10.49 10.54 -8.15
CA LYS A 19 -11.11 10.59 -9.48
C LYS A 19 -10.83 11.94 -10.15
N ARG A 20 -10.90 11.97 -11.47
CA ARG A 20 -10.84 13.20 -12.27
C ARG A 20 -11.98 13.12 -13.28
N CYS A 21 -12.68 14.24 -13.50
CA CYS A 21 -13.68 14.33 -14.56
C CYS A 21 -13.03 14.10 -15.94
N GLY A 22 -13.73 13.39 -16.82
CA GLY A 22 -13.26 13.06 -18.17
C GLY A 22 -12.81 11.60 -18.30
N SER A 23 -11.96 11.33 -19.29
CA SER A 23 -11.51 9.98 -19.68
C SER A 23 -10.33 9.43 -18.87
N ILE A 24 -9.92 10.12 -17.82
CA ILE A 24 -8.76 9.69 -17.02
C ILE A 24 -9.20 8.59 -16.06
N PRO A 25 -8.56 7.40 -16.08
CA PRO A 25 -8.93 6.30 -15.20
C PRO A 25 -8.79 6.68 -13.72
N ALA A 26 -9.69 6.16 -12.89
CA ALA A 26 -9.64 6.34 -11.45
C ALA A 26 -8.36 5.73 -10.86
N LEU A 27 -7.88 6.34 -9.77
CA LEU A 27 -6.71 5.92 -9.02
C LEU A 27 -7.11 5.61 -7.58
N THR A 28 -6.73 4.44 -7.08
CA THR A 28 -6.83 4.09 -5.67
C THR A 28 -5.44 4.09 -5.05
N ILE A 29 -5.30 4.75 -3.91
CA ILE A 29 -4.11 4.73 -3.07
C ILE A 29 -4.46 3.98 -1.79
N PHE A 30 -3.79 2.86 -1.55
CA PHE A 30 -3.82 2.17 -0.26
C PHE A 30 -2.72 2.76 0.60
N VAL A 31 -3.09 3.23 1.79
CA VAL A 31 -2.16 3.71 2.80
C VAL A 31 -2.05 2.62 3.86
N VAL A 32 -0.84 2.12 4.09
CA VAL A 32 -0.62 0.97 4.96
C VAL A 32 0.39 1.25 6.07
N HIS A 33 0.23 0.57 7.20
CA HIS A 33 1.23 0.53 8.25
C HIS A 33 1.44 -0.92 8.66
N ALA A 34 2.46 -1.57 8.11
CA ALA A 34 2.70 -2.98 8.37
C ALA A 34 3.09 -3.24 9.83
N PRO A 35 2.77 -4.43 10.37
CA PRO A 35 3.28 -4.82 11.68
C PRO A 35 4.80 -4.79 11.77
N THR A 36 5.30 -4.31 12.90
CA THR A 36 6.72 -4.41 13.28
C THR A 36 7.09 -5.86 13.58
N SER A 37 8.39 -6.17 13.62
CA SER A 37 8.87 -7.55 13.83
C SER A 37 8.62 -8.13 15.23
N ASN A 38 7.97 -7.39 16.12
CA ASN A 38 7.53 -7.87 17.43
C ASN A 38 6.14 -8.51 17.42
N TYR A 39 5.39 -8.36 16.32
CA TYR A 39 4.10 -9.03 16.10
C TYR A 39 4.33 -10.48 15.67
N GLY A 40 3.34 -11.33 15.91
CA GLY A 40 3.39 -12.75 15.51
C GLY A 40 3.38 -12.91 13.98
N GLU A 41 3.98 -13.99 13.47
CA GLU A 41 3.97 -14.28 12.03
C GLU A 41 2.55 -14.34 11.47
N GLU A 42 1.60 -14.90 12.22
CA GLU A 42 0.18 -14.97 11.85
C GLU A 42 -0.45 -13.57 11.66
N GLU A 43 -0.07 -12.59 12.50
CA GLU A 43 -0.60 -11.22 12.40
C GLU A 43 -0.01 -10.49 11.19
N VAL A 44 1.27 -10.75 10.88
CA VAL A 44 1.95 -10.25 9.68
C VAL A 44 1.31 -10.84 8.43
N GLU A 45 1.09 -12.15 8.41
CA GLU A 45 0.43 -12.84 7.30
C GLU A 45 -1.00 -12.35 7.09
N ALA A 46 -1.80 -12.26 8.16
CA ALA A 46 -3.16 -11.74 8.09
C ALA A 46 -3.22 -10.32 7.52
N PHE A 47 -2.27 -9.46 7.89
CA PHE A 47 -2.15 -8.11 7.33
C PHE A 47 -1.92 -8.12 5.82
N TYR A 48 -0.98 -8.93 5.32
CA TYR A 48 -0.70 -9.01 3.88
C TYR A 48 -1.84 -9.67 3.11
N MET A 49 -2.51 -10.68 3.68
CA MET A 49 -3.71 -11.28 3.10
C MET A 49 -4.87 -10.28 2.99
N ASP A 50 -5.10 -9.48 4.03
CA ASP A 50 -6.11 -8.42 3.99
C ASP A 50 -5.77 -7.36 2.93
N LEU A 51 -4.51 -6.91 2.88
CA LEU A 51 -4.05 -5.94 1.89
C LEU A 51 -4.23 -6.47 0.47
N GLU A 52 -3.84 -7.71 0.20
CA GLU A 52 -4.03 -8.36 -1.08
C GLU A 52 -5.51 -8.44 -1.46
N ARG A 53 -6.37 -8.89 -0.52
CA ARG A 53 -7.81 -8.95 -0.74
C ARG A 53 -8.36 -7.59 -1.14
N PHE A 54 -8.05 -6.53 -0.40
CA PHE A 54 -8.53 -5.18 -0.71
C PHE A 54 -7.99 -4.65 -2.04
N CYS A 55 -6.74 -4.97 -2.38
CA CYS A 55 -6.18 -4.63 -3.68
C CYS A 55 -6.91 -5.36 -4.81
N ARG A 56 -7.35 -6.61 -4.63
CA ARG A 56 -8.10 -7.37 -5.64
C ARG A 56 -9.55 -6.92 -5.78
N GLU A 57 -10.21 -6.62 -4.65
CA GLU A 57 -11.60 -6.16 -4.62
C GLU A 57 -11.79 -4.77 -5.23
N ASP A 58 -10.76 -3.91 -5.21
CA ASP A 58 -10.87 -2.58 -5.77
C ASP A 58 -10.92 -2.62 -7.32
N HIS A 59 -11.77 -1.80 -7.91
CA HIS A 59 -12.02 -1.83 -9.35
C HIS A 59 -11.35 -0.67 -10.12
N THR A 60 -10.50 0.13 -9.47
CA THR A 60 -9.78 1.19 -10.20
C THR A 60 -8.67 0.63 -11.07
N PHE A 61 -8.42 1.30 -12.19
CA PHE A 61 -7.38 0.89 -13.14
C PHE A 61 -5.98 1.03 -12.56
N PHE A 62 -5.72 2.17 -11.91
CA PHE A 62 -4.46 2.40 -11.21
C PHE A 62 -4.63 2.16 -9.72
N LYS A 63 -3.69 1.41 -9.15
CA LYS A 63 -3.59 1.13 -7.72
C LYS A 63 -2.17 1.41 -7.27
N VAL A 64 -2.03 2.17 -6.20
CA VAL A 64 -0.73 2.48 -5.59
C VAL A 64 -0.83 2.08 -4.12
N ILE A 65 0.19 1.40 -3.61
CA ILE A 65 0.30 1.07 -2.19
C ILE A 65 1.46 1.88 -1.63
N ILE A 66 1.18 2.71 -0.64
CA ILE A 66 2.16 3.53 0.05
C ILE A 66 2.05 3.29 1.55
N GLY A 67 3.16 3.50 2.26
CA GLY A 67 3.15 3.40 3.70
C GLY A 67 4.44 2.81 4.24
N ASP A 68 4.45 2.65 5.56
CA ASP A 68 5.57 2.03 6.24
C ASP A 68 5.35 0.51 6.29
N PHE A 69 6.18 -0.22 5.56
CA PHE A 69 6.14 -1.68 5.49
C PHE A 69 6.97 -2.36 6.59
N ASN A 70 7.77 -1.62 7.36
CA ASN A 70 8.68 -2.20 8.34
C ASN A 70 9.57 -3.33 7.76
N ALA A 71 9.83 -3.27 6.46
CA ALA A 71 10.56 -4.33 5.75
C ALA A 71 12.04 -4.28 6.12
N LYS A 72 12.61 -5.45 6.44
CA LYS A 72 14.06 -5.59 6.58
C LYS A 72 14.67 -5.61 5.18
N ILE A 73 15.19 -4.47 4.75
CA ILE A 73 15.95 -4.38 3.51
C ILE A 73 17.36 -4.89 3.79
N GLY A 74 17.89 -5.73 2.90
CA GLY A 74 19.26 -6.22 2.99
C GLY A 74 20.29 -5.08 2.94
N PRO A 75 21.57 -5.38 3.19
CA PRO A 75 22.63 -4.37 3.16
C PRO A 75 22.60 -3.57 1.85
N ARG A 76 22.74 -2.25 1.96
CA ARG A 76 22.90 -1.38 0.78
C ARG A 76 24.11 -1.87 0.01
N ARG A 77 23.93 -2.24 -1.26
CA ARG A 77 25.08 -2.48 -2.14
C ARG A 77 25.85 -1.16 -2.31
N SER A 78 27.14 -1.15 -1.96
CA SER A 78 28.01 -0.02 -2.26
C SER A 78 28.02 0.19 -3.78
N SER A 79 27.83 1.41 -4.24
CA SER A 79 28.12 1.75 -5.63
C SER A 79 29.62 1.54 -5.83
N GLU A 80 30.04 0.65 -6.72
CA GLU A 80 31.42 0.66 -7.22
C GLU A 80 31.69 2.06 -7.78
N GLU A 81 32.65 2.76 -7.19
CA GLU A 81 33.22 3.96 -7.79
C GLU A 81 33.90 3.52 -9.09
N ARG A 82 33.24 3.81 -10.22
CA ARG A 82 33.90 3.75 -11.53
C ARG A 82 34.89 4.91 -11.59
N GLY A 83 36.10 4.66 -11.10
CA GLY A 83 37.28 5.46 -11.38
C GLY A 83 37.71 5.34 -12.84
#